data_AF-A0A916MFP6-F1
#
_entry.id   AF-A0A916MFP6-F1
#
_cell.length_a   1.000
_cell.length_b   1.000
_cell.length_c   1.000
_cell.angle_alpha   90.00
_cell.angle_beta   90.00
_cell.angle_gamma   90.00
#
_symmetry.space_group_name_H-M   'P 1'
#
loop_
_entity.id
_entity.type
_entity.pdbx_description
1 polymer ?
#
loop_
_entity_poly.entity_id
_entity_poly.type
_entity_poly.pdbx_seq_one_letter_code
_entity_poly.pdbx_strand_id
1 'polypeptide(L)'
;MRTKLILSLTLLTFVLAACGGSPSQTTPEPAAPTQAESQPTMAPAPTDIPPTETALATEPAATEPATEAPAAGGVSFASDVMPIFQNSCIGCHGGDQTRAGLDLKTYDSLMAGSVNGAVVVAGNSGESWLVKLTAEGKMPKRGDKLTPEQIQILTDWITAGALNN
;
A
#
# COMPACT_ATOMS: atom_id res chain seq x y z
N MET A 1 23.27 50.01 26.68
CA MET A 1 24.03 49.27 27.71
C MET A 1 24.79 48.14 27.02
N ARG A 2 26.10 48.03 27.28
CA ARG A 2 27.06 47.14 26.60
C ARG A 2 27.36 45.94 27.50
N THR A 3 27.18 44.71 27.03
CA THR A 3 27.74 43.48 27.67
C THR A 3 28.00 42.44 26.58
N LYS A 4 29.25 42.39 26.06
CA LYS A 4 30.25 41.31 26.27
C LYS A 4 29.77 39.95 25.68
N LEU A 5 30.08 39.62 24.43
CA LEU A 5 31.34 39.03 23.94
C LEU A 5 31.83 37.86 24.82
N ILE A 6 31.44 36.63 24.48
CA ILE A 6 32.19 35.41 24.84
C ILE A 6 32.36 34.58 23.57
N LEU A 7 33.51 34.85 22.94
CA LEU A 7 34.18 34.03 21.95
C LEU A 7 34.66 32.76 22.67
N SER A 8 34.06 31.60 22.39
CA SER A 8 34.62 30.30 22.78
C SER A 8 34.97 29.52 21.52
N LEU A 9 36.19 29.81 21.08
CA LEU A 9 36.99 29.08 20.12
C LEU A 9 37.48 27.79 20.80
N THR A 10 36.95 26.63 20.43
CA THR A 10 37.63 25.34 20.62
C THR A 10 37.77 24.67 19.27
N LEU A 11 38.87 25.04 18.62
CA LEU A 11 39.51 24.30 17.56
C LEU A 11 40.08 23.02 18.18
N LEU A 12 39.58 21.84 17.81
CA LEU A 12 40.33 20.60 17.99
C LEU A 12 40.28 19.82 16.67
N THR A 13 41.41 19.92 15.99
CA THR A 13 41.80 19.16 14.81
C THR A 13 42.31 17.78 15.20
N PHE A 14 42.43 16.90 14.18
CA PHE A 14 43.11 15.60 14.14
C PHE A 14 42.36 14.37 14.69
N VAL A 15 42.01 13.43 13.79
CA VAL A 15 42.74 12.16 13.54
C VAL A 15 42.23 11.58 12.20
N LEU A 16 42.95 11.77 11.09
CA LEU A 16 43.71 10.76 10.34
C LEU A 16 43.18 9.30 10.33
N ALA A 17 42.81 8.88 9.12
CA ALA A 17 43.17 7.62 8.48
C ALA A 17 42.81 6.29 9.14
N ALA A 18 41.82 5.61 8.55
CA ALA A 18 41.85 4.15 8.41
C ALA A 18 41.30 3.77 7.03
N CYS A 19 42.22 3.54 6.07
CA CYS A 19 41.96 2.67 4.94
C CYS A 19 42.11 1.22 5.42
N GLY A 20 41.04 0.43 5.31
CA GLY A 20 41.01 -1.02 5.44
C GLY A 20 39.55 -1.43 5.23
N GLY A 21 39.13 -2.13 4.18
CA GLY A 21 39.82 -3.16 3.43
C GLY A 21 39.34 -4.53 3.91
N SER A 22 38.11 -4.91 3.56
CA SER A 22 37.66 -6.32 3.50
C SER A 22 36.37 -6.45 2.68
N PRO A 23 36.44 -6.69 1.36
CA PRO A 23 35.38 -7.38 0.65
C PRO A 23 35.73 -8.87 0.57
N SER A 24 34.81 -9.73 0.96
CA SER A 24 34.40 -10.94 0.23
C SER A 24 33.63 -11.85 1.16
N GLN A 25 32.30 -11.73 1.08
CA GLN A 25 31.42 -12.81 1.48
C GLN A 25 31.57 -13.92 0.45
N THR A 26 32.08 -15.07 0.88
CA THR A 26 32.01 -16.31 0.10
C THR A 26 30.57 -16.81 0.15
N THR A 27 29.90 -16.68 -0.99
CA THR A 27 28.58 -17.23 -1.30
C THR A 27 28.55 -18.75 -1.10
N PRO A 28 27.45 -19.31 -0.57
CA PRO A 28 27.25 -20.76 -0.56
C PRO A 28 27.01 -21.33 -1.96
N GLU A 29 27.59 -22.52 -2.12
CA GLU A 29 27.52 -23.57 -3.13
C GLU A 29 26.19 -23.69 -3.92
N PRO A 30 26.24 -23.97 -5.25
CA PRO A 30 25.06 -24.21 -6.05
C PRO A 30 24.63 -25.68 -5.98
N ALA A 31 23.36 -25.93 -5.66
CA ALA A 31 22.72 -27.22 -5.90
C ALA A 31 21.39 -27.02 -6.61
N ALA A 32 21.41 -27.24 -7.93
CA ALA A 32 20.22 -27.61 -8.67
C ALA A 32 19.91 -29.09 -8.41
N PRO A 33 18.62 -29.47 -8.39
CA PRO A 33 18.13 -30.40 -9.42
C PRO A 33 16.78 -29.92 -9.98
N THR A 34 16.63 -29.73 -11.29
CA THR A 34 16.15 -30.73 -12.27
C THR A 34 15.03 -31.65 -11.79
N GLN A 35 13.83 -31.39 -12.32
CA GLN A 35 12.85 -32.33 -12.90
C GLN A 35 11.56 -31.52 -13.14
N ALA A 36 11.21 -31.13 -14.37
CA ALA A 36 10.78 -31.96 -15.50
C ALA A 36 9.57 -32.86 -15.15
N GLU A 37 8.40 -32.32 -15.52
CA GLU A 37 7.36 -33.02 -16.29
C GLU A 37 6.49 -34.06 -15.57
N SER A 38 5.19 -33.78 -15.45
CA SER A 38 4.11 -34.64 -15.99
C SER A 38 2.71 -34.09 -15.65
N GLN A 39 2.00 -33.61 -16.68
CA GLN A 39 0.54 -33.72 -16.72
C GLN A 39 0.18 -35.05 -17.39
N PRO A 40 -0.92 -35.71 -16.99
CA PRO A 40 -1.93 -35.98 -18.01
C PRO A 40 -3.41 -35.90 -17.54
N THR A 41 -4.23 -35.33 -18.43
CA THR A 41 -5.54 -35.77 -18.99
C THR A 41 -6.72 -36.22 -18.10
N MET A 42 -7.77 -35.36 -18.13
CA MET A 42 -9.25 -35.53 -18.19
C MET A 42 -10.03 -36.78 -17.69
N ALA A 43 -11.08 -36.45 -16.90
CA ALA A 43 -12.52 -36.87 -16.93
C ALA A 43 -12.91 -38.27 -16.40
N PRO A 44 -14.15 -38.53 -15.89
CA PRO A 44 -15.42 -37.78 -16.11
C PRO A 44 -16.36 -37.57 -14.87
N ALA A 45 -17.47 -36.82 -15.09
CA ALA A 45 -18.73 -36.83 -14.30
C ALA A 45 -19.56 -38.11 -14.64
N PRO A 46 -20.69 -38.49 -13.99
CA PRO A 46 -21.63 -37.73 -13.13
C PRO A 46 -22.06 -38.50 -11.85
N THR A 47 -23.00 -37.97 -11.05
CA THR A 47 -24.23 -38.68 -10.58
C THR A 47 -25.14 -37.69 -9.82
N ASP A 48 -26.38 -37.57 -10.28
CA ASP A 48 -27.53 -36.94 -9.64
C ASP A 48 -27.85 -37.50 -8.24
N ILE A 49 -28.48 -36.69 -7.38
CA ILE A 49 -29.84 -36.92 -6.80
C ILE A 49 -30.02 -36.00 -5.55
N PRO A 50 -31.18 -35.30 -5.44
CA PRO A 50 -31.52 -34.37 -4.35
C PRO A 50 -32.14 -35.08 -3.12
N PRO A 51 -32.48 -34.36 -2.02
CA PRO A 51 -33.85 -33.82 -1.98
C PRO A 51 -33.96 -32.38 -1.46
N THR A 52 -34.95 -31.70 -2.02
CA THR A 52 -35.67 -30.58 -1.42
C THR A 52 -36.30 -31.01 -0.11
N GLU A 53 -36.02 -30.28 0.98
CA GLU A 53 -36.93 -30.26 2.12
C GLU A 53 -37.11 -28.82 2.60
N THR A 54 -38.31 -28.31 2.32
CA THR A 54 -38.87 -27.09 2.86
C THR A 54 -39.24 -27.34 4.32
N ALA A 55 -38.61 -26.62 5.25
CA ALA A 55 -39.15 -26.43 6.59
C ALA A 55 -39.22 -24.93 6.88
N LEU A 56 -40.45 -24.41 6.88
CA LEU A 56 -40.80 -23.13 7.46
C LEU A 56 -40.47 -23.17 8.96
N ALA A 57 -39.67 -22.21 9.41
CA ALA A 57 -39.68 -21.78 10.81
C ALA A 57 -39.89 -20.25 10.80
N THR A 58 -41.12 -19.87 11.14
CA THR A 58 -41.48 -18.51 11.55
C THR A 58 -41.17 -18.40 13.03
N GLU A 59 -40.22 -17.55 13.40
CA GLU A 59 -40.06 -17.02 14.76
C GLU A 59 -40.02 -15.48 14.72
N PRO A 60 -40.55 -14.80 15.75
CA PRO A 60 -40.99 -13.42 15.65
C PRO A 60 -39.86 -12.41 15.92
N ALA A 61 -40.15 -11.17 15.53
CA ALA A 61 -39.29 -10.00 15.59
C ALA A 61 -38.59 -9.80 16.95
N ALA A 62 -37.27 -9.98 16.94
CA ALA A 62 -36.37 -9.26 17.83
C ALA A 62 -35.98 -7.96 17.11
N THR A 63 -36.44 -6.83 17.64
CA THR A 63 -35.92 -5.50 17.30
C THR A 63 -34.50 -5.40 17.85
N GLU A 64 -33.54 -5.86 17.05
CA GLU A 64 -32.14 -5.50 17.22
C GLU A 64 -31.97 -4.04 16.78
N PRO A 65 -31.21 -3.21 17.52
CA PRO A 65 -30.89 -1.88 17.06
C PRO A 65 -30.18 -2.01 15.72
N ALA A 66 -30.64 -1.27 14.73
CA ALA A 66 -30.02 -1.22 13.42
C ALA A 66 -28.52 -0.93 13.58
N THR A 67 -27.70 -1.98 13.52
CA THR A 67 -26.32 -1.87 13.10
C THR A 67 -26.40 -1.18 11.75
N GLU A 68 -25.91 0.05 11.72
CA GLU A 68 -25.76 0.85 10.52
C GLU A 68 -25.08 -0.03 9.47
N ALA A 69 -25.87 -0.50 8.50
CA ALA A 69 -25.33 -1.20 7.35
C ALA A 69 -24.30 -0.27 6.71
N PRO A 70 -23.09 -0.73 6.36
CA PRO A 70 -22.17 0.10 5.60
C PRO A 70 -22.93 0.52 4.35
N ALA A 71 -22.98 1.83 4.09
CA ALA A 71 -23.70 2.37 2.96
C ALA A 71 -23.34 1.56 1.70
N ALA A 72 -24.34 0.86 1.14
CA ALA A 72 -24.18 0.16 -0.11
C ALA A 72 -23.77 1.19 -1.18
N GLY A 73 -22.51 1.12 -1.64
CA GLY A 73 -22.00 1.88 -2.79
C GLY A 73 -20.74 2.73 -2.58
N GLY A 74 -19.99 2.60 -1.49
CA GLY A 74 -18.72 3.32 -1.30
C GLY A 74 -17.50 2.56 -1.82
N VAL A 75 -16.46 3.29 -2.25
CA VAL A 75 -15.14 2.70 -2.58
C VAL A 75 -14.49 2.15 -1.31
N SER A 76 -14.04 0.89 -1.36
CA SER A 76 -13.32 0.21 -0.27
C SER A 76 -11.82 0.44 -0.40
N PHE A 77 -11.16 0.80 0.70
CA PHE A 77 -9.71 0.87 0.74
C PHE A 77 -9.10 -0.51 0.46
N ALA A 78 -9.58 -1.54 1.16
CA ALA A 78 -9.02 -2.88 1.05
C ALA A 78 -9.25 -3.52 -0.32
N SER A 79 -10.44 -3.33 -0.91
CA SER A 79 -10.85 -4.04 -2.12
C SER A 79 -10.57 -3.28 -3.42
N ASP A 80 -10.58 -1.94 -3.39
CA ASP A 80 -10.47 -1.13 -4.61
C ASP A 80 -9.16 -0.33 -4.67
N VAL A 81 -8.74 0.28 -3.55
CA VAL A 81 -7.58 1.18 -3.51
C VAL A 81 -6.27 0.41 -3.34
N MET A 82 -6.22 -0.49 -2.36
CA MET A 82 -5.00 -1.23 -2.03
C MET A 82 -4.45 -2.04 -3.21
N PRO A 83 -5.28 -2.72 -4.04
CA PRO A 83 -4.78 -3.42 -5.24
C PRO A 83 -4.08 -2.49 -6.24
N ILE A 84 -4.53 -1.24 -6.38
CA ILE A 84 -3.87 -0.24 -7.23
C ILE A 84 -2.45 0.04 -6.70
N PHE A 85 -2.29 0.25 -5.39
CA PHE A 85 -0.97 0.49 -4.81
C PHE A 85 -0.05 -0.72 -4.89
N GLN A 86 -0.59 -1.93 -4.67
CA GLN A 86 0.18 -3.17 -4.79
C GLN A 86 0.74 -3.34 -6.20
N ASN A 87 -0.08 -3.09 -7.23
CA ASN A 87 0.32 -3.29 -8.61
C ASN A 87 1.24 -2.18 -9.14
N SER A 88 1.04 -0.93 -8.70
CA SER A 88 1.60 0.24 -9.40
C SER A 88 2.52 1.12 -8.56
N CYS A 89 2.58 0.95 -7.23
CA CYS A 89 3.23 1.95 -6.36
C CYS A 89 4.25 1.36 -5.37
N ILE A 90 3.95 0.24 -4.71
CA ILE A 90 4.73 -0.29 -3.59
C ILE A 90 6.18 -0.61 -3.98
N GLY A 91 6.45 -1.00 -5.24
CA GLY A 91 7.81 -1.28 -5.70
C GLY A 91 8.80 -0.11 -5.56
N CYS A 92 8.32 1.13 -5.43
CA CYS A 92 9.15 2.31 -5.16
C CYS A 92 8.75 3.07 -3.89
N HIS A 93 7.51 2.91 -3.42
CA HIS A 93 6.93 3.60 -2.28
C HIS A 93 6.46 2.59 -1.22
N GLY A 94 7.30 1.60 -0.92
CA GLY A 94 7.08 0.65 0.16
C GLY A 94 8.36 -0.13 0.50
N GLY A 95 8.41 -0.68 1.71
CA GLY A 95 9.57 -1.43 2.21
C GLY A 95 10.67 -0.54 2.82
N ASP A 96 11.89 -1.06 2.94
CA ASP A 96 12.93 -0.43 3.75
C ASP A 96 13.59 0.81 3.10
N GLN A 97 13.40 1.01 1.79
CA GLN A 97 14.00 2.11 1.03
C GLN A 97 12.95 2.78 0.14
N THR A 98 12.11 3.62 0.75
CA THR A 98 11.04 4.31 0.04
C THR A 98 11.50 5.61 -0.60
N ARG A 99 10.95 5.93 -1.77
CA ARG A 99 11.14 7.25 -2.39
C ARG A 99 10.39 8.30 -1.58
N ALA A 100 11.09 9.40 -1.25
CA ALA A 100 10.57 10.51 -0.45
C ALA A 100 10.02 10.10 0.93
N GLY A 101 10.48 8.98 1.49
CA GLY A 101 10.00 8.49 2.79
C GLY A 101 8.50 8.15 2.81
N LEU A 102 7.88 7.89 1.65
CA LEU A 102 6.46 7.53 1.54
C LEU A 102 6.31 6.01 1.53
N ASP A 103 5.58 5.46 2.50
CA ASP A 103 5.23 4.03 2.54
C ASP A 103 3.73 3.83 2.32
N LEU A 104 3.38 3.12 1.25
CA LEU A 104 2.02 2.81 0.82
C LEU A 104 1.59 1.39 1.18
N LYS A 105 2.38 0.64 1.96
CA LYS A 105 2.05 -0.76 2.30
C LYS A 105 0.87 -0.89 3.26
N THR A 106 0.60 0.13 4.06
CA THR A 106 -0.47 0.11 5.06
C THR A 106 -1.27 1.40 4.99
N TYR A 107 -2.52 1.34 5.46
CA TYR A 107 -3.36 2.53 5.59
C TYR A 107 -2.69 3.59 6.48
N ASP A 108 -2.21 3.19 7.66
CA ASP A 108 -1.60 4.11 8.62
C ASP A 108 -0.36 4.80 8.05
N SER A 109 0.50 4.07 7.33
CA SER A 109 1.69 4.64 6.71
C SER A 109 1.36 5.58 5.55
N LEU A 110 0.34 5.26 4.75
CA LEU A 110 -0.16 6.14 3.70
C LEU A 110 -0.68 7.46 4.28
N MET A 111 -1.48 7.37 5.34
CA MET A 111 -2.10 8.54 5.98
C MET A 111 -1.09 9.38 6.78
N ALA A 112 0.00 8.76 7.27
CA ALA A 112 1.14 9.50 7.83
C ALA A 112 1.86 10.37 6.78
N GLY A 113 1.76 10.01 5.50
CA GLY A 113 2.28 10.80 4.38
C GLY A 113 3.76 10.55 4.09
N SER A 114 4.43 11.60 3.62
CA SER A 114 5.83 11.55 3.18
C SER A 114 6.67 12.58 3.92
N VAL A 115 7.98 12.63 3.65
CA VAL A 115 8.85 13.70 4.18
C VAL A 115 8.45 15.10 3.70
N ASN A 116 7.65 15.19 2.64
CA ASN A 116 7.12 16.46 2.11
C ASN A 116 5.72 16.79 2.66
N GLY A 117 5.22 16.01 3.63
CA GLY A 117 3.90 16.18 4.23
C GLY A 117 2.85 15.22 3.68
N ALA A 118 1.58 15.59 3.90
CA ALA A 118 0.42 14.77 3.57
C ALA A 118 0.35 14.46 2.06
N VAL A 119 0.14 13.18 1.75
CA VAL A 119 -0.08 12.71 0.36
C VAL A 119 -1.57 12.56 0.06
N VAL A 120 -2.35 12.23 1.10
CA VAL A 120 -3.80 12.16 1.10
C VAL A 120 -4.34 13.17 2.10
N VAL A 121 -5.32 13.97 1.67
CA VAL A 121 -6.11 14.87 2.50
C VAL A 121 -7.54 14.33 2.50
N ALA A 122 -7.93 13.64 3.56
CA ALA A 122 -9.26 13.03 3.68
C ALA A 122 -10.37 14.06 3.43
N GLY A 123 -11.32 13.73 2.56
CA GLY A 123 -12.42 14.61 2.14
C GLY A 123 -12.03 15.64 1.07
N ASN A 124 -10.76 15.71 0.65
CA ASN A 124 -10.30 16.67 -0.35
C ASN A 124 -9.28 16.07 -1.32
N SER A 125 -9.80 15.42 -2.37
CA SER A 125 -9.00 14.88 -3.47
C SER A 125 -8.26 15.99 -4.24
N GLY A 126 -8.85 17.18 -4.35
CA GLY A 126 -8.25 18.34 -5.01
C GLY A 126 -6.98 18.87 -4.34
N GLU A 127 -6.81 18.66 -3.04
CA GLU A 127 -5.57 19.00 -2.33
C GLU A 127 -4.60 17.82 -2.14
N SER A 128 -5.02 16.62 -2.50
CA SER A 128 -4.23 15.40 -2.32
C SER A 128 -3.18 15.24 -3.42
N TRP A 129 -1.91 15.19 -3.03
CA TRP A 129 -0.80 14.95 -3.96
C TRP A 129 -0.92 13.64 -4.70
N LEU A 130 -1.52 12.61 -4.09
CA LEU A 130 -1.77 11.33 -4.74
C LEU A 130 -2.51 11.53 -6.08
N VAL A 131 -3.66 12.21 -6.04
CA VAL A 131 -4.53 12.43 -7.21
C VAL A 131 -3.85 13.36 -8.22
N LYS A 132 -3.25 14.47 -7.74
CA LYS A 132 -2.54 15.43 -8.61
C LYS A 132 -1.46 14.74 -9.46
N LEU A 133 -0.59 13.96 -8.83
CA LEU A 133 0.55 13.34 -9.52
C LEU A 133 0.14 12.17 -10.43
N THR A 134 -0.90 11.42 -10.08
CA THR A 134 -1.40 10.34 -10.94
C THR A 134 -2.18 10.89 -12.13
N ALA A 135 -3.03 11.90 -11.94
CA ALA A 135 -3.78 12.55 -13.02
C ALA A 135 -2.87 13.26 -14.04
N GLU A 136 -1.76 13.85 -13.57
CA GLU A 136 -0.74 14.45 -14.45
C GLU A 136 0.17 13.39 -15.13
N GLY A 137 -0.01 12.10 -14.85
CA GLY A 137 0.83 11.03 -15.39
C GLY A 137 2.27 11.05 -14.86
N LYS A 138 2.57 11.82 -13.81
CA LYS A 138 3.90 11.87 -13.19
C LYS A 138 4.20 10.63 -12.35
N MET A 139 3.15 10.00 -11.81
CA MET A 139 3.21 8.72 -11.10
C MET A 139 2.28 7.68 -11.75
N PRO A 140 2.70 6.42 -11.83
CA PRO A 140 4.02 5.88 -11.47
C PRO A 140 5.14 6.42 -12.38
N LYS A 141 6.36 6.62 -11.83
CA LYS A 141 7.51 7.07 -12.64
C LYS A 141 8.04 6.03 -13.62
N ARG A 142 7.83 4.76 -13.30
CA ARG A 142 8.22 3.59 -14.10
C ARG A 142 7.01 2.67 -14.21
N GLY A 143 6.91 1.95 -15.31
CA GLY A 143 5.74 1.12 -15.62
C GLY A 143 4.59 1.94 -16.19
N ASP A 144 3.45 1.28 -16.34
CA ASP A 144 2.25 1.86 -16.93
C ASP A 144 1.63 2.92 -16.02
N LYS A 145 1.00 3.91 -16.66
CA LYS A 145 0.21 4.92 -15.95
C LYS A 145 -1.09 4.31 -15.47
N LEU A 146 -1.64 4.89 -14.40
CA LEU A 146 -2.99 4.52 -13.98
C LEU A 146 -3.99 4.85 -15.07
N THR A 147 -4.98 3.98 -15.24
CA THR A 147 -6.11 4.27 -16.13
C THR A 147 -6.99 5.38 -15.53
N PRO A 148 -7.81 6.06 -16.34
CA PRO A 148 -8.78 7.03 -15.83
C PRO A 148 -9.67 6.47 -14.72
N GLU A 149 -10.10 5.20 -14.85
CA GLU A 149 -10.94 4.52 -13.87
C GLU A 149 -10.22 4.31 -12.54
N GLN A 150 -8.94 3.91 -12.57
CA GLN A 150 -8.13 3.77 -11.36
C GLN A 150 -7.92 5.12 -10.66
N ILE A 151 -7.69 6.20 -11.43
CA ILE A 151 -7.57 7.54 -10.87
C ILE A 151 -8.90 8.00 -10.25
N GLN A 152 -10.03 7.63 -10.88
CA GLN A 152 -11.35 7.93 -10.34
C GLN A 152 -11.61 7.21 -9.02
N ILE A 153 -11.26 5.92 -8.91
CA ILE A 153 -11.33 5.15 -7.65
C ILE A 153 -10.56 5.87 -6.52
N LEU A 154 -9.33 6.30 -6.79
CA LEU A 154 -8.53 7.03 -5.81
C LEU A 154 -9.18 8.37 -5.43
N THR A 155 -9.73 9.08 -6.43
CA THR A 155 -10.38 10.38 -6.23
C THR A 155 -11.64 10.24 -5.37
N ASP A 156 -12.48 9.25 -5.67
CA ASP A 156 -13.75 9.00 -4.98
C ASP A 156 -13.51 8.54 -3.55
N TRP A 157 -12.56 7.62 -3.34
CA TRP A 157 -12.18 7.17 -2.01
C TRP A 157 -11.70 8.34 -1.13
N ILE A 158 -10.82 9.21 -1.64
CA ILE A 158 -10.35 10.37 -0.88
C ILE A 158 -11.50 11.34 -0.60
N THR A 159 -12.33 11.62 -1.61
CA THR A 159 -13.47 12.53 -1.48
C THR A 159 -14.47 12.03 -0.44
N ALA A 160 -14.65 10.72 -0.33
CA ALA A 160 -15.49 10.06 0.67
C ALA A 160 -14.87 10.00 2.08
N GLY A 161 -13.71 10.64 2.30
CA GLY A 161 -13.07 10.70 3.62
C GLY A 161 -11.89 9.75 3.79
N ALA A 162 -11.43 9.09 2.72
CA ALA A 162 -10.29 8.19 2.74
C ALA A 162 -10.41 7.11 3.82
N LEU A 163 -11.58 6.46 3.94
CA LEU A 163 -11.87 5.50 5.01
C LEU A 163 -11.01 4.23 4.90
N ASN A 164 -10.70 3.60 6.03
CA ASN A 164 -10.08 2.28 6.07
C ASN A 164 -11.17 1.20 6.18
N ASN A 165 -11.71 0.75 5.04
CA ASN A 165 -12.90 -0.10 4.93
C ASN A 165 -12.76 -1.24 3.92
#